data_AF-A0AAV8XVA1-F1
#
_entry.id   AF-A0AAV8XVA1-F1
#
_cell.length_a   1.000
_cell.length_b   1.000
_cell.length_c   1.000
_cell.angle_alpha   90.00
_cell.angle_beta   90.00
_cell.angle_gamma   90.00
#
_symmetry.space_group_name_H-M   'P 1'
#
loop_
_entity.id
_entity.type
_entity.pdbx_description
1 polymer ?
#
loop_
_entity_poly.entity_id
_entity_poly.type
_entity_poly.pdbx_seq_one_letter_code
_entity_poly.pdbx_strand_id
1 'polypeptide(L)'
;MTHVKTLDQKKHNFEKGRNSIVHLFEWKWSDVADECERFLGPKGYAGVQISPPNENLVVTSGVYRPWWERYQPVSYRLVTRSGDENAFADMVKRCNGVGVKIYVDAVFNHMAASSGTGTAGSTCNPTNKDYPAVPYKFHHFHPSCAIDDYNNAANVRNCELLHLRDLNQASILKSVLSISPSTFAVVKTTNKRRLRERRQII
;
A
#
# COMPACT_ATOMS: atom_id res chain seq x y z
N MET A 1 -3.30 11.38 36.77
CA MET A 1 -3.69 10.97 35.40
C MET A 1 -2.78 9.85 34.95
N THR A 2 -3.33 8.65 34.79
CA THR A 2 -2.60 7.48 34.30
C THR A 2 -2.34 7.64 32.80
N HIS A 3 -1.06 7.72 32.41
CA HIS A 3 -0.66 7.66 31.01
C HIS A 3 -1.04 6.30 30.43
N VAL A 4 -2.12 6.25 29.65
CA VAL A 4 -2.42 5.09 28.80
C VAL A 4 -1.27 4.97 27.80
N LYS A 5 -0.42 3.96 27.96
CA LYS A 5 0.61 3.63 26.98
C LYS A 5 -0.09 3.16 25.72
N THR A 6 -0.15 4.00 24.69
CA THR A 6 -0.55 3.57 23.35
C THR A 6 0.46 2.51 22.90
N LEU A 7 -0.05 1.32 22.55
CA LEU A 7 0.76 0.28 21.91
C LEU A 7 1.46 0.89 20.69
N ASP A 8 2.72 0.54 20.44
CA ASP A 8 3.52 1.14 19.36
C ASP A 8 2.82 1.07 17.99
N GLN A 9 1.98 0.04 17.77
CA GLN A 9 1.15 -0.14 16.56
C GLN A 9 0.13 0.98 16.30
N LYS A 10 -0.29 1.73 17.33
CA LYS A 10 -1.28 2.81 17.21
C LYS A 10 -0.64 4.21 17.19
N LYS A 11 0.69 4.28 17.31
CA LYS A 11 1.40 5.56 17.24
C LYS A 11 1.45 6.01 15.80
N HIS A 12 0.98 7.22 15.55
CA HIS A 12 1.07 7.87 14.25
C HIS A 12 2.54 8.10 13.83
N ASN A 13 3.49 8.19 14.77
CA ASN A 13 4.92 8.44 14.53
C ASN A 13 5.23 9.85 13.97
N PHE A 14 4.42 10.84 14.33
CA PHE A 14 4.69 12.25 14.01
C PHE A 14 5.86 12.76 14.83
N GLU A 15 6.57 13.74 14.29
CA GLU A 15 7.54 14.51 15.05
C GLU A 15 6.85 15.48 16.00
N LYS A 16 7.54 15.85 17.09
CA LYS A 16 6.98 16.71 18.13
C LYS A 16 6.58 18.07 17.54
N GLY A 17 5.40 18.57 17.91
CA GLY A 17 4.90 19.87 17.45
C GLY A 17 4.20 19.83 16.08
N ARG A 18 4.05 18.65 15.48
CA ARG A 18 3.33 18.47 14.22
C ARG A 18 2.00 17.75 14.41
N ASN A 19 1.05 18.03 13.54
CA ASN A 19 -0.24 17.36 13.52
C ASN A 19 -0.77 17.21 12.09
N SER A 20 -1.85 16.44 11.95
CA SER A 20 -2.60 16.24 10.71
C SER A 20 -1.86 15.50 9.60
N ILE A 21 -2.63 14.70 8.87
CA ILE A 21 -2.20 14.00 7.65
C ILE A 21 -3.02 14.57 6.50
N VAL A 22 -2.36 14.93 5.39
CA VAL A 22 -3.04 15.40 4.18
C VAL A 22 -3.10 14.26 3.17
N HIS A 23 -4.27 14.02 2.57
CA HIS A 23 -4.40 13.11 1.45
C HIS A 23 -4.12 13.86 0.14
N LEU A 24 -2.92 13.69 -0.41
CA LEU A 24 -2.55 14.24 -1.72
C LEU A 24 -2.97 13.28 -2.84
N PHE A 25 -4.27 13.24 -3.07
CA PHE A 25 -4.93 12.29 -3.96
C PHE A 25 -4.45 12.41 -5.42
N GLU A 26 -3.94 11.31 -5.98
CA GLU A 26 -3.40 11.18 -7.35
C GLU A 26 -2.15 12.01 -7.67
N TRP A 27 -1.49 12.61 -6.68
CA TRP A 27 -0.25 13.37 -6.91
C TRP A 27 0.92 12.46 -7.32
N LYS A 28 1.83 12.99 -8.14
CA LYS A 28 3.11 12.32 -8.44
C LYS A 28 4.04 12.39 -7.25
N TRP A 29 4.93 11.42 -7.13
CA TRP A 29 5.86 11.36 -5.99
C TRP A 29 6.84 12.54 -5.98
N SER A 30 7.25 13.03 -7.15
CA SER A 30 8.03 14.28 -7.28
C SER A 30 7.31 15.48 -6.67
N ASP A 31 6.01 15.64 -6.99
CA ASP A 31 5.22 16.79 -6.57
C ASP A 31 4.97 16.74 -5.05
N VAL A 32 4.75 15.53 -4.51
CA VAL A 32 4.65 15.32 -3.05
C VAL A 32 5.98 15.67 -2.36
N ALA A 33 7.12 15.28 -2.92
CA ALA A 33 8.43 15.60 -2.37
C ALA A 33 8.65 17.11 -2.28
N ASP A 34 8.33 17.84 -3.35
CA ASP A 34 8.41 19.30 -3.39
C ASP A 34 7.43 19.94 -2.40
N GLU A 35 6.21 19.40 -2.29
CA GLU A 35 5.18 19.87 -1.37
C GLU A 35 5.58 19.71 0.11
N CYS A 36 6.25 18.59 0.43
CA CYS A 36 6.81 18.35 1.75
C CYS A 36 7.78 19.45 2.18
N GLU A 37 8.69 19.84 1.30
CA GLU A 37 9.74 20.81 1.59
C GLU A 37 9.23 22.25 1.57
N ARG A 38 8.45 22.61 0.53
CA ARG A 38 8.05 24.01 0.31
C ARG A 38 6.88 24.47 1.18
N PHE A 39 6.03 23.54 1.64
CA PHE A 39 4.79 23.88 2.34
C PHE A 39 4.53 23.04 3.58
N LEU A 40 4.40 21.72 3.46
CA LEU A 40 3.89 20.88 4.55
C LEU A 40 4.83 20.89 5.77
N GLY A 41 6.13 20.77 5.54
CA GLY A 41 7.15 20.87 6.58
C GLY A 41 7.11 22.22 7.29
N PRO A 42 7.26 23.35 6.58
CA PRO A 42 7.17 24.70 7.16
C PRO A 42 5.85 25.01 7.88
N LYS A 43 4.73 24.44 7.43
CA LYS A 43 3.40 24.64 8.04
C LYS A 43 3.07 23.66 9.16
N GLY A 44 3.99 22.75 9.52
CA GLY A 44 3.83 21.87 10.67
C GLY A 44 2.90 20.67 10.43
N TYR A 45 2.63 20.33 9.16
CA TYR A 45 1.92 19.09 8.84
C TYR A 45 2.78 17.87 9.17
N ALA A 46 2.13 16.84 9.69
CA ALA A 46 2.85 15.68 10.19
C ALA A 46 3.04 14.57 9.16
N GLY A 47 2.18 14.50 8.15
CA GLY A 47 2.36 13.52 7.09
C GLY A 47 1.44 13.66 5.90
N VAL A 48 1.67 12.78 4.94
CA VAL A 48 0.92 12.67 3.69
C VAL A 48 0.40 11.25 3.55
N GLN A 49 -0.89 11.09 3.29
CA GLN A 49 -1.43 9.88 2.71
C GLN A 49 -1.31 9.98 1.19
N ILE A 50 -0.67 8.99 0.58
CA ILE A 50 -0.52 8.89 -0.88
C ILE A 50 -1.55 7.90 -1.44
N SER A 51 -1.89 8.03 -2.71
CA SER A 51 -2.65 7.00 -3.44
C SER A 51 -1.86 5.70 -3.57
N PRO A 52 -2.51 4.54 -3.86
CA PRO A 52 -1.85 3.25 -3.90
C PRO A 52 -0.58 3.27 -4.78
N PRO A 53 0.59 2.88 -4.25
CA PRO A 53 1.85 2.99 -4.96
C PRO A 53 2.25 1.72 -5.71
N ASN A 54 1.52 0.63 -5.53
CA ASN A 54 1.77 -0.62 -6.23
C ASN A 54 1.16 -0.63 -7.62
N GLU A 55 1.72 -1.45 -8.51
CA GLU A 55 1.25 -1.63 -9.87
C GLU A 55 -0.23 -1.98 -9.91
N ASN A 56 -0.98 -1.17 -10.66
CA ASN A 56 -2.42 -1.29 -10.82
C ASN A 56 -2.80 -1.49 -12.29
N LEU A 57 -4.02 -1.95 -12.54
CA LEU A 57 -4.54 -2.15 -13.89
C LEU A 57 -4.59 -0.82 -14.63
N VAL A 58 -4.17 -0.82 -15.90
CA VAL A 58 -4.40 0.29 -16.81
C VAL A 58 -5.82 0.18 -17.37
N VAL A 59 -6.69 1.10 -16.94
CA VAL A 59 -8.07 1.18 -17.46
C VAL A 59 -8.18 2.37 -18.39
N THR A 60 -8.52 2.13 -19.65
CA THR A 60 -8.73 3.19 -20.64
C THR A 60 -10.19 3.23 -21.07
N SER A 61 -10.76 4.44 -21.06
CA SER A 61 -12.03 4.76 -21.72
C SER A 61 -11.76 5.89 -22.70
N GLY A 62 -11.33 5.54 -23.92
CA GLY A 62 -10.75 6.51 -24.85
C GLY A 62 -9.46 7.09 -24.28
N VAL A 63 -9.38 8.43 -24.18
CA VAL A 63 -8.23 9.15 -23.59
C VAL A 63 -8.27 9.23 -22.06
N TYR A 64 -9.37 8.82 -21.43
CA TYR A 64 -9.58 8.96 -19.98
C TYR A 64 -9.05 7.75 -19.19
N ARG A 65 -8.42 8.06 -18.06
CA ARG A 65 -7.88 7.10 -17.09
C ARG A 65 -8.51 7.37 -15.71
N PRO A 66 -9.47 6.56 -15.24
CA PRO A 66 -10.18 6.82 -13.99
C PRO A 66 -9.27 6.76 -12.77
N TRP A 67 -9.65 7.41 -11.67
CA TRP A 67 -8.91 7.35 -10.41
C TRP A 67 -8.98 5.95 -9.76
N TRP A 68 -10.12 5.28 -9.91
CA TRP A 68 -10.37 3.99 -9.25
C TRP A 68 -9.54 2.85 -9.84
N GLU A 69 -8.86 3.04 -10.97
CA GLU A 69 -7.97 2.03 -11.53
C GLU A 69 -6.84 1.66 -10.56
N ARG A 70 -6.44 2.58 -9.68
CA ARG A 70 -5.43 2.35 -8.62
C ARG A 70 -5.83 1.30 -7.59
N TYR A 71 -7.13 1.07 -7.43
CA TYR A 71 -7.67 0.08 -6.51
C TYR A 71 -7.91 -1.27 -7.21
N GLN A 72 -7.25 -1.50 -8.35
CA GLN A 72 -7.20 -2.79 -9.03
C GLN A 72 -5.75 -3.28 -9.14
N PRO A 73 -5.15 -3.80 -8.05
CA PRO A 73 -3.78 -4.28 -8.06
C PRO A 73 -3.54 -5.35 -9.13
N VAL A 74 -2.41 -5.26 -9.82
CA VAL A 74 -1.89 -6.30 -10.71
C VAL A 74 -0.63 -6.91 -10.12
N SER A 75 0.21 -6.10 -9.46
CA SER A 75 1.33 -6.59 -8.68
C SER A 75 1.71 -5.66 -7.53
N TYR A 76 2.76 -6.01 -6.79
CA TYR A 76 3.34 -5.20 -5.72
C TYR A 76 4.56 -4.38 -6.15
N ARG A 77 4.85 -4.29 -7.45
CA ARG A 77 5.92 -3.42 -7.98
C ARG A 77 5.56 -1.95 -7.77
N LEU A 78 6.52 -1.11 -7.43
CA LEU A 78 6.31 0.32 -7.18
C LEU A 78 6.41 1.13 -8.49
N VAL A 79 5.52 0.88 -9.44
CA VAL A 79 5.47 1.59 -10.72
C VAL A 79 4.01 1.91 -11.05
N THR A 80 3.67 3.20 -11.05
CA THR A 80 2.30 3.70 -11.25
C THR A 80 2.32 5.00 -12.07
N ARG A 81 1.15 5.63 -12.25
CA ARG A 81 1.09 6.99 -12.81
C ARG A 81 1.76 8.05 -11.93
N SER A 82 2.03 7.77 -10.64
CA SER A 82 2.76 8.68 -9.75
C SER A 82 4.28 8.68 -9.97
N GLY A 83 4.84 7.64 -10.61
CA GLY A 83 6.28 7.48 -10.83
C GLY A 83 6.75 6.02 -10.76
N ASP A 84 8.06 5.83 -10.59
CA ASP A 84 8.72 4.54 -10.33
C ASP A 84 9.33 4.43 -8.90
N GLU A 85 9.91 3.28 -8.57
CA GLU A 85 10.45 2.99 -7.24
C GLU A 85 11.50 4.02 -6.78
N ASN A 86 12.29 4.55 -7.73
CA ASN A 86 13.28 5.59 -7.44
C ASN A 86 12.62 6.90 -7.03
N ALA A 87 11.60 7.35 -7.77
CA ALA A 87 10.83 8.55 -7.41
C ALA A 87 10.08 8.38 -6.07
N PHE A 88 9.57 7.18 -5.79
CA PHE A 88 8.97 6.86 -4.50
C PHE A 88 9.99 6.98 -3.35
N ALA A 89 11.18 6.38 -3.52
CA ALA A 89 12.25 6.42 -2.54
C ALA A 89 12.75 7.85 -2.29
N ASP A 90 12.88 8.67 -3.35
CA ASP A 90 13.25 10.08 -3.24
C ASP A 90 12.21 10.88 -2.44
N MET A 91 10.93 10.74 -2.77
CA MET A 91 9.84 11.37 -2.02
C MET A 91 9.89 11.00 -0.54
N VAL A 92 10.01 9.71 -0.22
CA VAL A 92 10.09 9.25 1.17
C VAL A 92 11.31 9.86 1.88
N LYS A 93 12.46 9.90 1.21
CA LYS A 93 13.70 10.48 1.77
C LYS A 93 13.53 11.97 2.05
N ARG A 94 13.08 12.75 1.07
CA ARG A 94 12.93 14.21 1.15
C ARG A 94 11.87 14.61 2.18
N CYS A 95 10.69 14.00 2.13
CA CYS A 95 9.63 14.25 3.12
C CYS A 95 10.07 13.93 4.55
N ASN A 96 10.73 12.78 4.77
CA ASN A 96 11.25 12.45 6.10
C ASN A 96 12.35 13.41 6.55
N GLY A 97 13.19 13.90 5.63
CA GLY A 97 14.24 14.89 5.92
C GLY A 97 13.69 16.22 6.46
N VAL A 98 12.45 16.55 6.11
CA VAL A 98 11.72 17.71 6.64
C VAL A 98 10.60 17.30 7.61
N GLY A 99 10.70 16.13 8.23
CA GLY A 99 9.82 15.67 9.31
C GLY A 99 8.38 15.30 8.92
N VAL A 100 8.08 15.21 7.62
CA VAL A 100 6.76 14.82 7.08
C VAL A 100 6.76 13.32 6.81
N LYS A 101 5.90 12.55 7.47
CA LYS A 101 5.81 11.09 7.29
C LYS A 101 4.94 10.71 6.10
N ILE A 102 5.25 9.60 5.45
CA ILE A 102 4.46 9.03 4.36
C ILE A 102 3.60 7.89 4.88
N TYR A 103 2.30 7.93 4.59
CA TYR A 103 1.33 6.88 4.86
C TYR A 103 0.86 6.31 3.52
N VAL A 104 1.16 5.03 3.31
CA VAL A 104 0.79 4.32 2.09
C VAL A 104 -0.66 3.87 2.17
N ASP A 105 -1.44 4.14 1.12
CA ASP A 105 -2.71 3.45 0.89
C ASP A 105 -2.43 2.02 0.40
N ALA A 106 -2.72 1.05 1.26
CA ALA A 106 -2.40 -0.35 1.03
C ALA A 106 -3.65 -1.12 0.58
N VAL A 107 -3.71 -1.46 -0.71
CA VAL A 107 -4.76 -2.30 -1.28
C VAL A 107 -4.33 -3.76 -1.24
N PHE A 108 -4.68 -4.45 -0.14
CA PHE A 108 -4.28 -5.84 0.12
C PHE A 108 -5.45 -6.83 0.15
N ASN A 109 -6.68 -6.34 0.04
CA ASN A 109 -7.88 -7.18 0.12
C ASN A 109 -8.07 -8.02 -1.15
N HIS A 110 -7.88 -7.40 -2.32
CA HIS A 110 -8.27 -7.98 -3.61
C HIS A 110 -7.25 -7.63 -4.70
N MET A 111 -7.42 -8.25 -5.86
CA MET A 111 -6.70 -7.95 -7.11
C MET A 111 -7.66 -7.48 -8.21
N ALA A 112 -7.13 -7.02 -9.34
CA ALA A 112 -7.91 -6.49 -10.47
C ALA A 112 -9.02 -7.44 -10.97
N ALA A 113 -10.18 -6.91 -11.33
CA ALA A 113 -11.35 -7.70 -11.76
C ALA A 113 -11.35 -8.03 -13.26
N SER A 114 -10.60 -7.27 -14.06
CA SER A 114 -10.58 -7.36 -15.52
C SER A 114 -9.18 -7.65 -16.07
N SER A 115 -9.10 -8.41 -17.16
CA SER A 115 -7.83 -8.66 -17.85
C SER A 115 -7.26 -7.38 -18.46
N GLY A 116 -5.94 -7.30 -18.50
CA GLY A 116 -5.23 -6.18 -19.12
C GLY A 116 -3.78 -6.12 -18.66
N THR A 117 -3.16 -4.98 -18.93
CA THR A 117 -1.76 -4.71 -18.57
C THR A 117 -1.72 -3.74 -17.40
N GLY A 118 -0.87 -4.01 -16.42
CA GLY A 118 -0.60 -3.14 -15.30
C GLY A 118 0.30 -1.97 -15.69
N THR A 119 0.37 -0.97 -14.82
CA THR A 119 1.22 0.21 -15.00
C THR A 119 2.71 -0.10 -15.11
N ALA A 120 3.17 -1.29 -14.72
CA ALA A 120 4.55 -1.78 -14.85
C ALA A 120 4.71 -2.83 -15.95
N GLY A 121 3.70 -3.01 -16.82
CA GLY A 121 3.72 -3.96 -17.93
C GLY A 121 3.33 -5.40 -17.55
N SER A 122 3.01 -5.69 -16.28
CA SER A 122 2.57 -7.03 -15.89
C SER A 122 1.18 -7.34 -16.44
N THR A 123 0.93 -8.58 -16.86
CA THR A 123 -0.40 -9.02 -17.28
C THR A 123 -1.15 -9.70 -16.12
N CYS A 124 -2.47 -9.79 -16.24
CA CYS A 124 -3.29 -10.61 -15.35
C CYS A 124 -4.43 -11.29 -16.10
N ASN A 125 -4.89 -12.43 -15.58
CA ASN A 125 -6.09 -13.13 -16.01
C ASN A 125 -7.00 -13.37 -14.79
N PRO A 126 -7.88 -12.40 -14.46
CA PRO A 126 -8.74 -12.49 -13.28
C PRO A 126 -9.78 -13.62 -13.34
N THR A 127 -10.23 -14.02 -14.54
CA THR A 127 -11.15 -15.17 -14.72
C THR A 127 -10.53 -16.45 -14.15
N ASN A 128 -9.24 -16.66 -14.38
CA ASN A 128 -8.48 -17.79 -13.84
C ASN A 128 -7.77 -17.48 -12.52
N LYS A 129 -7.98 -16.27 -11.95
CA LYS A 129 -7.31 -15.77 -10.74
C LYS A 129 -5.79 -15.90 -10.82
N ASP A 130 -5.24 -15.49 -11.96
CA ASP A 130 -3.81 -15.57 -12.27
C ASP A 130 -3.17 -14.18 -12.37
N TYR A 131 -2.19 -13.92 -11.50
CA TYR A 131 -1.41 -12.68 -11.43
C TYR A 131 0.08 -13.04 -11.37
N PRO A 132 0.72 -13.31 -12.53
CA PRO A 132 2.06 -13.90 -12.60
C PRO A 132 3.18 -13.05 -11.98
N ALA A 133 3.01 -11.73 -11.89
CA ALA A 133 4.03 -10.84 -11.32
C ALA A 133 4.11 -10.90 -9.77
N VAL A 134 3.07 -11.43 -9.10
CA VAL A 134 3.06 -11.75 -7.65
C VAL A 134 3.21 -13.26 -7.39
N PRO A 135 3.47 -14.03 -8.44
CA PRO A 135 2.85 -15.33 -8.77
C PRO A 135 1.57 -15.78 -8.03
N TYR A 136 0.52 -14.96 -7.93
CA TYR A 136 -0.76 -15.47 -7.42
C TYR A 136 -1.52 -16.32 -8.44
N LYS A 137 -2.17 -17.35 -7.92
CA LYS A 137 -2.98 -18.36 -8.62
C LYS A 137 -4.28 -18.59 -7.84
N PHE A 138 -5.25 -19.27 -8.43
CA PHE A 138 -6.59 -19.48 -7.85
C PHE A 138 -6.65 -19.87 -6.36
N HIS A 139 -5.72 -20.69 -5.86
CA HIS A 139 -5.68 -21.13 -4.46
C HIS A 139 -5.26 -20.05 -3.45
N HIS A 140 -4.76 -18.90 -3.94
CA HIS A 140 -4.48 -17.73 -3.12
C HIS A 140 -5.70 -16.83 -2.89
N PHE A 141 -6.85 -17.18 -3.48
CA PHE A 141 -8.09 -16.42 -3.42
C PHE A 141 -9.19 -17.23 -2.74
N HIS A 142 -10.19 -16.55 -2.20
CA HIS A 142 -11.43 -17.21 -1.79
C HIS A 142 -12.19 -17.76 -3.00
N PRO A 143 -13.05 -18.80 -2.82
CA PRO A 143 -14.03 -19.18 -3.83
C PRO A 143 -14.87 -17.98 -4.29
N SER A 144 -15.26 -17.92 -5.55
CA SER A 144 -15.99 -16.76 -6.06
C SER A 144 -17.43 -16.75 -5.54
N CYS A 145 -17.81 -15.63 -4.93
CA CYS A 145 -19.15 -15.23 -4.53
C CYS A 145 -19.21 -13.70 -4.53
N ALA A 146 -20.40 -13.10 -4.59
CA ALA A 146 -20.56 -11.64 -4.46
C ALA A 146 -20.83 -11.25 -3.00
N ILE A 147 -20.39 -10.07 -2.59
CA ILE A 147 -20.89 -9.46 -1.36
C ILE A 147 -22.31 -8.94 -1.62
N ASP A 148 -23.29 -9.57 -0.99
CA ASP A 148 -24.73 -9.29 -1.16
C ASP A 148 -25.50 -9.23 0.17
N ASP A 149 -24.86 -9.59 1.30
CA ASP A 149 -25.46 -9.48 2.63
C ASP A 149 -24.46 -8.88 3.64
N TYR A 150 -24.61 -7.58 3.91
CA TYR A 150 -23.81 -6.86 4.90
C TYR A 150 -24.09 -7.26 6.36
N ASN A 151 -25.15 -8.04 6.63
CA ASN A 151 -25.40 -8.61 7.96
C ASN A 151 -24.64 -9.94 8.17
N ASN A 152 -24.10 -10.52 7.10
CA ASN A 152 -23.29 -11.74 7.15
C ASN A 152 -21.79 -11.41 7.07
N ALA A 153 -21.11 -11.43 8.21
CA ALA A 153 -19.68 -11.13 8.28
C ALA A 153 -18.80 -12.07 7.44
N ALA A 154 -19.21 -13.32 7.19
CA ALA A 154 -18.47 -14.24 6.34
C ALA A 154 -18.61 -13.87 4.86
N ASN A 155 -19.81 -13.46 4.43
CA ASN A 155 -20.05 -12.93 3.08
C ASN A 155 -19.19 -11.68 2.84
N VAL A 156 -19.25 -10.70 3.75
CA VAL A 156 -18.50 -9.43 3.63
C VAL A 156 -16.97 -9.65 3.55
N ARG A 157 -16.43 -10.67 4.22
CA ARG A 157 -14.98 -10.88 4.34
C ARG A 157 -14.39 -11.84 3.30
N ASN A 158 -15.21 -12.74 2.76
CA ASN A 158 -14.72 -13.86 1.94
C ASN A 158 -15.31 -13.85 0.52
N CYS A 159 -16.16 -12.88 0.18
CA CYS A 159 -16.72 -12.71 -1.16
C CYS A 159 -16.16 -11.48 -1.87
N GLU A 160 -16.31 -11.46 -3.19
CA GLU A 160 -15.76 -10.46 -4.08
C GLU A 160 -16.58 -9.16 -3.99
N LEU A 161 -15.93 -8.07 -3.57
CA LEU A 161 -16.47 -6.72 -3.66
C LEU A 161 -16.47 -6.29 -5.13
N LEU A 162 -17.65 -6.13 -5.75
CA LEU A 162 -17.78 -5.70 -7.15
C LEU A 162 -16.90 -6.51 -8.12
N HIS A 163 -16.84 -7.83 -7.94
CA HIS A 163 -16.05 -8.79 -8.74
C HIS A 163 -14.52 -8.66 -8.63
N LEU A 164 -14.01 -7.82 -7.72
CA LEU A 164 -12.58 -7.75 -7.41
C LEU A 164 -12.15 -9.08 -6.78
N ARG A 165 -11.07 -9.68 -7.30
CA ARG A 165 -10.68 -11.05 -6.92
C ARG A 165 -10.15 -11.05 -5.49
N ASP A 166 -10.95 -11.62 -4.60
CA ASP A 166 -10.76 -11.54 -3.16
C ASP A 166 -9.66 -12.49 -2.67
N LEU A 167 -8.58 -11.93 -2.13
CA LEU A 167 -7.43 -12.70 -1.66
C LEU A 167 -7.78 -13.43 -0.36
N ASN A 168 -7.32 -14.67 -0.24
CA ASN A 168 -7.37 -15.39 1.02
C ASN A 168 -6.13 -15.04 1.84
N GLN A 169 -6.27 -14.10 2.77
CA GLN A 169 -5.14 -13.60 3.56
C GLN A 169 -4.51 -14.72 4.43
N ALA A 170 -5.28 -15.73 4.82
CA ALA A 170 -4.78 -16.86 5.61
C ALA A 170 -3.86 -17.80 4.79
N SER A 171 -4.03 -17.87 3.47
CA SER A 171 -3.17 -18.70 2.61
C SER A 171 -1.90 -17.96 2.17
N ILE A 172 -1.97 -16.65 1.93
CA ILE A 172 -0.83 -15.83 1.49
C ILE A 172 0.12 -15.41 2.62
N LEU A 173 -0.32 -15.35 3.89
CA LEU A 173 0.58 -15.01 5.00
C LEU A 173 1.65 -16.08 5.28
N LYS A 174 1.45 -17.31 4.78
CA LYS A 174 2.47 -18.37 4.85
C LYS A 174 3.61 -18.17 3.85
N SER A 175 3.40 -17.43 2.76
CA SER A 175 4.43 -17.16 1.74
C SER A 175 5.17 -15.82 1.91
N VAL A 176 4.60 -14.85 2.64
CA VAL A 176 5.26 -13.54 2.88
C VAL A 176 6.36 -13.61 3.94
N LEU A 177 6.34 -14.62 4.83
CA LEU A 177 7.38 -14.82 5.86
C LEU A 177 8.75 -15.27 5.31
N SER A 178 8.89 -15.50 3.99
CA SER A 178 10.15 -15.88 3.34
C SER A 178 10.82 -14.76 2.51
N ILE A 179 10.30 -13.53 2.52
CA ILE A 179 10.87 -12.41 1.74
C ILE A 179 11.85 -11.59 2.60
N SER A 180 13.03 -11.32 2.04
CA SER A 180 14.16 -10.63 2.67
C SER A 180 13.76 -9.25 3.25
N PRO A 181 14.29 -8.83 4.41
CA PRO A 181 13.94 -7.57 5.09
C PRO A 181 14.26 -6.27 4.33
N SER A 182 14.96 -6.34 3.20
CA SER A 182 15.57 -5.17 2.55
C SER A 182 14.60 -4.26 1.79
N THR A 183 13.33 -4.65 1.59
CA THR A 183 12.41 -3.94 0.68
C THR A 183 11.13 -3.41 1.36
N PHE A 184 11.01 -3.51 2.69
CA PHE A 184 9.85 -2.93 3.37
C PHE A 184 10.06 -1.46 3.73
N ALA A 185 9.41 -0.57 2.98
CA ALA A 185 8.96 0.71 3.53
C ALA A 185 8.08 0.40 4.76
N VAL A 186 8.48 0.95 5.90
CA VAL A 186 7.99 0.72 7.27
C VAL A 186 6.52 0.26 7.37
N VAL A 187 6.30 -1.06 7.51
CA VAL A 187 5.26 -1.59 8.39
C VAL A 187 5.99 -2.17 9.60
N LYS A 188 6.11 -1.36 10.65
CA LYS A 188 6.83 -1.70 11.88
C LYS A 188 6.01 -2.74 12.67
N THR A 189 6.16 -4.02 12.35
CA THR A 189 5.72 -5.08 13.27
C THR A 189 6.67 -5.09 14.47
N THR A 190 6.18 -4.56 15.58
CA THR A 190 6.91 -4.54 16.86
C THR A 190 6.89 -5.93 17.47
N ASN A 191 7.73 -6.84 16.97
CA ASN A 191 8.04 -8.07 17.71
C ASN A 191 9.21 -7.78 18.66
N LYS A 192 8.89 -7.46 19.92
CA LYS A 192 9.84 -7.37 21.03
C LYS A 192 10.41 -8.76 21.34
N ARG A 193 11.29 -9.31 20.49
CA ARG A 193 12.12 -10.47 20.83
C ARG A 193 13.29 -10.71 19.87
N ARG A 194 14.08 -9.69 19.55
CA ARG A 194 15.50 -9.85 19.14
C ARG A 194 16.20 -8.48 19.01
N LEU A 195 16.48 -7.87 20.16
CA LEU A 195 17.53 -6.86 20.30
C LEU A 195 18.43 -7.30 21.45
N ARG A 196 19.21 -8.35 21.20
CA ARG A 196 20.49 -8.56 21.86
C ARG A 196 21.44 -8.99 20.76
N GLU A 197 22.61 -8.35 20.76
CA GLU A 197 23.76 -8.57 19.88
C GLU A 197 23.67 -7.94 18.49
N ARG A 198 24.12 -6.69 18.39
CA ARG A 198 25.49 -6.40 17.92
C ARG A 198 25.84 -4.94 18.22
N ARG A 199 26.80 -4.78 19.12
CA ARG A 199 27.57 -3.56 19.36
C ARG A 199 28.46 -3.28 18.13
N GLN A 200 28.76 -1.99 17.93
CA GLN A 200 29.98 -1.44 17.33
C GLN A 200 30.37 -1.90 15.93
N ILE A 201 30.50 -0.94 15.01
CA ILE A 201 31.77 -0.50 14.41
C ILE A 201 31.43 0.57 13.34
N ILE A 202 31.93 1.79 13.61
CA ILE A 202 32.11 2.99 12.75
C ILE A 202 30.85 3.59 12.12
#